data_AF-A0A968XT76-F1
#
_entry.id   AF-A0A968XT76-F1
#
_cell.length_a   1.000
_cell.length_b   1.000
_cell.length_c   1.000
_cell.angle_alpha   90.00
_cell.angle_beta   90.00
_cell.angle_gamma   90.00
#
_symmetry.space_group_name_H-M   'P 1'
#
loop_
_entity.id
_entity.type
_entity.pdbx_description
1 polymer ?
#
loop_
_entity_poly.entity_id
_entity_poly.type
_entity_poly.pdbx_seq_one_letter_code
_entity_poly.pdbx_strand_id
1 'polypeptide(L)' 'MRINGWERLGENLFMCQGCESFSQFAVRGWMKSSGHRKNILQRDFNETGIGIARSRNGTIFVTQVFMER' A
#
# COMPACT_ATOMS: atom_id res chain seq x y z
N MET A 1 18.00 4.99 -14.02
CA MET A 1 17.75 5.63 -12.72
C MET A 1 18.21 4.67 -11.63
N ARG A 2 19.14 5.08 -10.76
CA ARG A 2 19.65 4.24 -9.66
C ARG A 2 19.33 4.97 -8.36
N ILE A 3 18.49 4.39 -7.52
CA ILE A 3 18.07 4.98 -6.26
C ILE A 3 18.90 4.29 -5.17
N ASN A 4 19.80 5.02 -4.51
CA ASN A 4 20.64 4.54 -3.42
C ASN A 4 20.05 5.00 -2.08
N GLY A 5 20.43 4.35 -0.96
CA GLY A 5 20.04 4.76 0.40
C GLY A 5 18.73 4.17 0.93
N TRP A 6 18.35 2.96 0.50
CA TRP A 6 17.18 2.27 1.07
C TRP A 6 17.62 1.48 2.29
N GLU A 7 17.17 1.88 3.47
CA GLU A 7 17.52 1.17 4.72
C GLU A 7 16.43 0.18 5.13
N ARG A 8 15.16 0.54 4.94
CA ARG A 8 14.00 -0.33 5.22
C ARG A 8 12.87 -0.14 4.21
N LEU A 9 12.14 -1.22 3.98
CA LEU A 9 10.98 -1.29 3.10
C LEU A 9 9.78 -1.91 3.81
N GLY A 10 8.60 -1.39 3.53
CA GLY A 10 7.32 -1.99 3.93
C GLY A 10 6.35 -2.02 2.76
N GLU A 11 5.46 -3.01 2.73
CA GLU A 11 4.44 -3.13 1.68
C GLU A 11 3.08 -3.50 2.28
N ASN A 12 2.04 -2.85 1.76
CA ASN A 12 0.66 -3.26 1.95
C ASN A 12 -0.01 -3.52 0.59
N LEU A 13 -0.77 -4.61 0.52
CA LEU A 13 -1.50 -5.02 -0.67
C LEU A 13 -3.00 -5.02 -0.40
N PHE A 14 -3.78 -4.63 -1.40
CA PHE A 14 -5.24 -4.72 -1.37
C PHE A 14 -5.75 -5.14 -2.75
N MET A 15 -6.77 -6.00 -2.76
CA MET A 15 -7.44 -6.45 -3.97
C MET A 15 -8.95 -6.37 -3.77
N CYS A 16 -9.67 -5.89 -4.77
CA CYS A 16 -11.12 -5.75 -4.70
C CYS A 16 -11.75 -5.84 -6.08
N GLN A 17 -12.85 -6.59 -6.22
CA GLN A 17 -13.61 -6.70 -7.45
C GLN A 17 -14.98 -6.03 -7.29
N GLY A 18 -15.34 -5.12 -8.20
CA GLY A 18 -16.64 -4.43 -8.17
C GLY A 18 -16.75 -3.32 -7.11
N CYS A 19 -15.62 -2.75 -6.69
CA CYS A 19 -15.56 -1.83 -5.56
C CYS A 19 -15.41 -0.39 -6.05
N GLU A 20 -16.48 0.41 -5.98
CA GLU A 20 -16.42 1.82 -6.42
C GLU A 20 -15.58 2.69 -5.47
N SER A 21 -15.61 2.42 -4.16
CA SER A 21 -14.82 3.13 -3.12
C SER A 21 -13.57 2.36 -2.67
N PHE A 22 -12.85 1.75 -3.61
CA PHE A 22 -11.71 0.86 -3.31
C PHE A 22 -10.60 1.53 -2.47
N SER A 23 -10.36 2.83 -2.62
CA SER A 23 -9.34 3.56 -1.86
C SER A 23 -9.66 3.61 -0.35
N GLN A 24 -10.90 3.91 0.00
CA GLN A 24 -11.36 3.92 1.39
C GLN A 24 -11.33 2.52 1.99
N PHE A 25 -11.72 1.50 1.21
CA PHE A 25 -11.67 0.11 1.66
C PHE A 25 -10.25 -0.40 1.85
N ALA A 26 -9.32 -0.02 0.97
CA ALA A 26 -7.91 -0.37 1.12
C ALA A 26 -7.36 0.18 2.45
N VAL A 27 -7.48 1.48 2.69
CA VAL A 27 -6.95 2.12 3.90
C VAL A 27 -7.63 1.59 5.17
N ARG A 28 -8.98 1.49 5.17
CA ARG A 28 -9.71 0.93 6.33
C ARG A 28 -9.36 -0.53 6.57
N GLY A 29 -9.20 -1.33 5.52
CA GLY A 29 -8.80 -2.73 5.59
C GLY A 29 -7.41 -2.90 6.19
N TRP A 30 -6.43 -2.13 5.69
CA TRP A 30 -5.08 -2.12 6.22
C TRP A 30 -5.05 -1.70 7.70
N MET A 31 -5.79 -0.66 8.10
CA MET A 31 -5.86 -0.23 9.50
C MET A 31 -6.51 -1.26 10.44
N LYS A 32 -7.37 -2.14 9.92
CA LYS A 32 -7.97 -3.24 10.71
C LYS A 32 -7.06 -4.46 10.82
N SER A 33 -6.06 -4.59 9.95
CA SER A 33 -5.11 -5.70 9.96
C SER A 33 -3.85 -5.31 10.73
N SER A 34 -3.47 -6.09 11.74
CA SER A 34 -2.31 -5.77 12.59
C SER A 34 -1.01 -5.62 11.81
N GLY A 35 -0.76 -6.51 10.83
CA GLY A 35 0.44 -6.46 9.98
C GLY A 35 0.47 -5.22 9.09
N HIS A 36 -0.61 -4.96 8.34
CA HIS A 36 -0.66 -3.80 7.46
C HIS A 36 -0.64 -2.47 8.24
N ARG A 37 -1.35 -2.42 9.38
CA ARG A 37 -1.34 -1.28 10.29
C ARG A 37 0.07 -1.02 10.85
N LYS A 38 0.84 -2.07 11.14
CA LYS A 38 2.23 -1.92 11.60
C LYS A 38 3.07 -1.18 10.57
N ASN A 39 2.92 -1.47 9.27
CA ASN A 39 3.62 -0.75 8.22
C ASN A 39 3.18 0.73 8.16
N ILE A 40 1.88 1.02 8.23
CA ILE A 40 1.35 2.40 8.20
C ILE A 40 1.83 3.23 9.40
N LEU A 41 1.94 2.62 10.58
CA LEU A 41 2.29 3.32 11.82
C LEU A 41 3.78 3.23 12.16
N GLN A 42 4.61 2.62 11.31
CA GLN A 42 6.04 2.54 11.54
C GLN A 42 6.66 3.95 11.40
N ARG A 43 7.28 4.44 12.48
CA ARG A 43 7.81 5.80 12.57
C ARG A 43 9.02 6.05 11.68
N ASP A 44 9.76 4.99 11.38
CA ASP A 44 10.98 5.06 10.58
C ASP A 44 10.69 5.25 9.08
N PHE A 45 9.49 4.88 8.62
CA PHE A 45 9.09 5.16 7.25
C PHE A 45 8.72 6.64 7.11
N ASN A 46 9.50 7.37 6.31
CA ASN A 46 9.34 8.80 6.09
C ASN A 46 8.73 9.13 4.72
N GLU A 47 8.63 8.13 3.83
CA GLU A 47 8.15 8.29 2.47
C GLU A 47 7.25 7.11 2.06
N THR A 48 6.27 7.35 1.19
CA THR A 48 5.39 6.30 0.68
C THR A 48 4.90 6.59 -0.74
N GLY A 49 4.67 5.52 -1.52
CA GLY A 49 4.08 5.58 -2.86
C GLY A 49 2.95 4.57 -2.99
N ILE A 50 1.92 4.93 -3.75
CA ILE A 50 0.76 4.08 -4.03
C ILE A 50 0.64 3.83 -5.53
N GLY A 51 0.58 2.56 -5.91
CA GLY A 51 0.27 2.10 -7.27
C GLY A 51 -1.10 1.43 -7.31
N ILE A 52 -1.88 1.73 -8.34
CA ILE A 52 -3.19 1.12 -8.58
C ILE A 52 -3.20 0.51 -9.97
N ALA A 53 -3.60 -0.75 -10.08
CA ALA A 53 -3.81 -1.44 -11.35
C ALA A 53 -5.24 -1.97 -11.44
N ARG A 54 -5.82 -1.92 -12.65
CA ARG A 54 -7.15 -2.48 -12.95
C ARG A 54 -7.03 -3.55 -14.01
N SER A 55 -7.51 -4.76 -13.72
CA SER A 55 -7.58 -5.85 -14.69
C SER A 55 -8.77 -5.69 -15.65
N ARG A 56 -8.80 -6.49 -16.73
CA ARG A 56 -9.88 -6.47 -17.72
C ARG A 56 -11.27 -6.79 -17.15
N ASN A 57 -11.35 -7.66 -16.14
CA ASN A 57 -12.60 -7.97 -15.44
C ASN A 57 -12.96 -6.95 -14.35
N GLY A 58 -12.21 -5.83 -14.26
CA GLY A 58 -12.50 -4.74 -13.33
C GLY A 58 -11.99 -4.94 -11.91
N THR A 59 -11.22 -5.99 -11.63
CA THR A 59 -10.52 -6.14 -10.34
C THR A 59 -9.49 -5.03 -10.18
N ILE A 60 -9.51 -4.38 -9.02
CA ILE A 60 -8.57 -3.36 -8.60
C ILE A 60 -7.52 -4.01 -7.71
N PHE A 61 -6.26 -3.72 -7.98
CA PHE A 61 -5.10 -4.05 -7.16
C PHE A 61 -4.49 -2.74 -6.69
N VAL A 62 -4.21 -2.64 -5.39
CA VAL A 62 -3.55 -1.48 -4.78
C VAL A 62 -2.32 -1.98 -4.04
N THR A 63 -1.18 -1.37 -4.33
CA THR A 63 0.07 -1.57 -3.60
C THR A 63 0.47 -0.25 -2.98
N GLN A 64 0.73 -0.25 -1.68
CA GLN A 64 1.38 0.86 -0.99
C GLN A 64 2.76 0.40 -0.54
N VAL A 65 3.80 1.11 -0.98
CA VAL A 65 5.18 0.90 -0.56
C VAL A 65 5.57 2.00 0.40
N PHE A 66 6.27 1.65 1.46
CA PHE A 66 6.87 2.56 2.43
C PHE A 66 8.38 2.45 2.36
N MET A 67 9.07 3.57 2.51
CA MET A 67 10.53 3.59 2.56
C MET A 67 11.02 4.50 3.68
N GLU A 68 12.16 4.11 4.22
CA GLU A 68 13.04 4.98 4.99
C GLU A 68 14.20 5.38 4.08
N ARG A 69 14.36 6.69 3.93
CA ARG A 69 15.42 7.34 3.16
C ARG A 69 16.35 8.11 4.09
#